data_AF-A0A1H3NWK8-F1
#
_entry.id   AF-A0A1H3NWK8-F1
#
_cell.length_a   1.000
_cell.length_b   1.000
_cell.length_c   1.000
_cell.angle_alpha   90.00
_cell.angle_beta   90.00
_cell.angle_gamma   90.00
#
_symmetry.space_group_name_H-M   'P 1'
#
loop_
_entity.id
_entity.type
_entity.pdbx_description
1 polymer ?
#
loop_
_entity_poly.entity_id
_entity_poly.type
_entity_poly.pdbx_seq_one_letter_code
_entity_poly.pdbx_strand_id
1 'polypeptide(L)'
;MRGRKPTPQAGTLARTRLAALPRCPPHLSPVAQKEWRRLATPLHEAGLLTLADRAALAAYCQAYGRWVEAEEHLSRTPTLIKAPSGYVQQSPWLTVANKQMEVMGRYMTELGLTPVARTRLDMSMDAQHDPITRIELVAVYTDENGERQESPIDQGHTARRRDSAEPEIRRIELDERL
;
A
#
# COMPACT_ATOMS: atom_id res chain seq x y z
N MET A 1 34.92 -23.65 16.62
CA MET A 1 34.28 -22.33 16.89
C MET A 1 33.31 -22.02 15.75
N ARG A 2 32.00 -21.98 16.00
CA ARG A 2 31.00 -21.59 14.97
C ARG A 2 30.98 -20.06 14.88
N GLY A 3 31.38 -19.51 13.74
CA GLY A 3 31.38 -18.07 13.50
C GLY A 3 29.97 -17.47 13.67
N ARG A 4 29.90 -16.32 14.34
CA ARG A 4 28.66 -15.54 14.47
C ARG A 4 28.19 -15.16 13.06
N LYS A 5 26.98 -15.59 12.69
CA LYS A 5 26.32 -15.09 11.48
C LYS A 5 26.18 -13.58 11.60
N PRO A 6 26.51 -12.79 10.56
CA PRO A 6 26.35 -11.36 10.59
C PRO A 6 24.87 -11.01 10.74
N THR A 7 24.54 -10.20 11.75
CA THR A 7 23.21 -9.65 11.94
C THR A 7 22.96 -8.59 10.87
N PRO A 8 21.89 -8.69 10.06
CA PRO A 8 21.56 -7.63 9.13
C PRO A 8 21.24 -6.35 9.92
N GLN A 9 22.00 -5.28 9.69
CA GLN A 9 21.76 -3.99 10.32
C GLN A 9 20.51 -3.35 9.70
N ALA A 10 19.53 -3.02 10.55
CA ALA A 10 18.38 -2.21 10.16
C ALA A 10 18.86 -0.78 9.85
N GLY A 11 18.66 -0.34 8.60
CA GLY A 11 19.05 0.99 8.12
C GLY A 11 19.53 1.05 6.67
N THR A 12 19.99 -0.07 6.09
CA THR A 12 20.54 -0.10 4.71
C THR A 12 19.47 -0.13 3.61
N LEU A 13 18.22 -0.46 3.94
CA LEU A 13 17.11 -0.50 2.96
C LEU A 13 16.52 0.88 2.62
N ALA A 14 16.78 1.91 3.44
CA ALA A 14 16.21 3.25 3.28
C ALA A 14 16.68 3.99 2.00
N ARG A 15 17.71 3.50 1.32
CA ARG A 15 18.19 4.04 0.02
C ARG A 15 18.20 3.00 -1.10
N THR A 16 17.55 1.86 -0.90
CA THR A 16 17.54 0.79 -1.92
C THR A 16 16.44 1.07 -2.94
N ARG A 17 16.78 0.84 -4.23
CA ARG A 17 15.94 0.91 -5.44
C ARG A 17 14.68 0.01 -5.43
N LEU A 18 14.13 -0.32 -4.26
CA LEU A 18 12.90 -1.10 -4.09
C LEU A 18 11.65 -0.30 -4.44
N ALA A 19 11.74 1.03 -4.46
CA ALA A 19 10.66 1.95 -4.84
C ALA A 19 10.41 2.02 -6.36
N ALA A 20 10.93 1.09 -7.16
CA ALA A 20 10.61 1.04 -8.59
C ALA A 20 9.41 0.11 -8.83
N LEU A 21 8.51 0.51 -9.74
CA LEU A 21 7.40 -0.34 -10.19
C LEU A 21 7.93 -1.67 -10.77
N PRO A 22 7.55 -2.83 -10.21
CA PRO A 22 7.98 -4.10 -10.76
C PRO A 22 7.43 -4.34 -12.16
N ARG A 23 8.28 -4.86 -13.06
CA ARG A 23 7.85 -5.28 -14.40
C ARG A 23 7.07 -6.58 -14.34
N CYS A 24 5.98 -6.64 -15.10
CA CYS A 24 5.18 -7.86 -15.29
C CYS A 24 6.07 -9.04 -15.74
N PRO A 25 6.00 -10.20 -15.07
CA PRO A 25 6.70 -11.39 -15.55
C PRO A 25 6.15 -11.88 -16.90
N PRO A 26 7.03 -12.28 -17.84
CA PRO A 26 6.62 -12.69 -19.18
C PRO A 26 5.93 -14.06 -19.22
N HIS A 27 6.13 -14.90 -18.19
CA HIS A 27 5.54 -16.23 -18.12
C HIS A 27 4.06 -16.23 -17.66
N LEU A 28 3.50 -15.07 -17.31
CA LEU A 28 2.11 -14.96 -16.90
C LEU A 28 1.17 -15.21 -18.08
N SER A 29 0.03 -15.86 -17.82
CA SER A 29 -1.02 -16.01 -18.84
C SER A 29 -1.55 -14.63 -19.30
N PRO A 30 -2.14 -14.52 -20.51
CA PRO A 30 -2.64 -13.25 -21.00
C PRO A 30 -3.66 -12.57 -20.06
N VAL A 31 -4.52 -13.35 -19.40
CA VAL A 31 -5.48 -12.85 -18.39
C VAL A 31 -4.74 -12.35 -17.15
N ALA A 32 -3.75 -13.10 -16.67
CA ALA A 32 -2.92 -12.70 -15.54
C ALA A 32 -2.13 -11.42 -15.81
N GLN A 33 -1.61 -11.22 -17.02
CA GLN A 33 -0.93 -9.98 -17.40
C GLN A 33 -1.87 -8.76 -17.42
N LYS A 34 -3.13 -8.95 -17.83
CA LYS A 34 -4.13 -7.87 -17.76
C LYS A 34 -4.40 -7.49 -16.29
N GLU A 35 -4.54 -8.49 -15.42
CA GLU A 35 -4.73 -8.26 -13.99
C GLU A 35 -3.53 -7.57 -13.35
N TRP A 36 -2.31 -7.94 -13.74
CA TRP A 36 -1.09 -7.26 -13.32
C TRP A 36 -1.16 -5.77 -13.69
N ARG A 37 -1.51 -5.44 -14.93
CA ARG A 37 -1.60 -4.03 -15.38
C ARG A 37 -2.67 -3.26 -14.62
N ARG A 38 -3.77 -3.91 -14.23
CA ARG A 38 -4.85 -3.30 -13.45
C ARG A 38 -4.41 -2.94 -12.03
N LEU A 39 -3.60 -3.78 -11.39
CA LEU A 39 -3.25 -3.64 -9.97
C LEU A 39 -1.88 -3.04 -9.70
N ALA A 40 -0.88 -3.31 -10.54
CA ALA A 40 0.51 -2.97 -10.22
C ALA A 40 0.73 -1.47 -10.06
N THR A 41 0.19 -0.65 -10.98
CA THR A 41 0.36 0.80 -10.93
C THR A 41 -0.35 1.42 -9.73
N PRO A 42 -1.67 1.18 -9.49
CA PRO A 42 -2.34 1.76 -8.33
C PRO A 42 -1.74 1.35 -6.99
N LEU A 43 -1.31 0.08 -6.84
CA LEU A 43 -0.67 -0.38 -5.60
C LEU A 43 0.70 0.24 -5.40
N HIS A 44 1.45 0.46 -6.47
CA HIS A 44 2.75 1.11 -6.39
C HIS A 44 2.64 2.59 -6.06
N GLU A 45 1.70 3.31 -6.68
CA GLU A 45 1.41 4.71 -6.39
C GLU A 45 0.91 4.91 -4.95
N ALA A 46 0.16 3.93 -4.44
CA ALA A 46 -0.22 3.86 -3.03
C ALA A 46 0.91 3.38 -2.10
N GLY A 47 2.14 3.19 -2.56
CA GLY A 47 3.25 2.74 -1.70
C GLY A 47 3.11 1.30 -1.15
N LEU A 48 2.14 0.53 -1.62
CA LEU A 48 1.84 -0.83 -1.16
C LEU A 48 2.60 -1.90 -1.95
N LEU A 49 3.27 -1.53 -3.05
CA LEU A 49 3.98 -2.46 -3.92
C LEU A 49 5.40 -2.00 -4.20
N THR A 50 6.37 -2.85 -3.87
CA THR A 50 7.79 -2.65 -4.15
C THR A 50 8.32 -3.72 -5.11
N LEU A 51 9.58 -3.61 -5.52
CA LEU A 51 10.25 -4.68 -6.28
C LEU A 51 10.28 -6.03 -5.55
N ALA A 52 10.28 -6.03 -4.21
CA ALA A 52 10.30 -7.27 -3.42
C ALA A 52 8.99 -8.07 -3.57
N ASP A 53 7.88 -7.37 -3.78
CA ASP A 53 6.53 -7.95 -3.84
C ASP A 53 6.19 -8.52 -5.23
N ARG A 54 7.10 -8.37 -6.20
CA ARG A 54 6.90 -8.78 -7.59
C ARG A 54 6.43 -10.22 -7.73
N ALA A 55 7.01 -11.14 -6.97
CA ALA A 55 6.65 -12.55 -7.04
C ALA A 55 5.28 -12.83 -6.42
N ALA A 56 4.93 -12.15 -5.33
CA ALA A 56 3.64 -12.28 -4.67
C ALA A 56 2.49 -11.77 -5.56
N LEU A 57 2.65 -10.58 -6.14
CA LEU A 57 1.67 -10.06 -7.10
C LEU A 57 1.56 -10.96 -8.32
N ALA A 58 2.66 -11.53 -8.80
CA ALA A 58 2.64 -12.41 -9.98
C ALA A 58 1.87 -13.70 -9.70
N ALA A 59 2.08 -14.30 -8.53
CA ALA A 59 1.36 -15.49 -8.09
C ALA A 59 -0.14 -15.21 -7.96
N TYR A 60 -0.53 -14.07 -7.37
CA TYR A 60 -1.92 -13.63 -7.33
C TYR A 60 -2.52 -13.50 -8.74
N CYS A 61 -1.86 -12.76 -9.63
CA CYS A 61 -2.34 -12.56 -11.00
C CYS A 61 -2.48 -13.88 -11.77
N GLN A 62 -1.54 -14.81 -11.58
CA GLN A 62 -1.60 -16.13 -12.21
C GLN A 62 -2.76 -16.96 -11.67
N ALA A 63 -3.03 -16.90 -10.36
CA ALA A 63 -4.18 -17.56 -9.75
C ALA A 63 -5.50 -16.97 -10.28
N TYR A 64 -5.59 -15.64 -10.39
CA TYR A 64 -6.72 -14.95 -11.03
C TYR A 64 -6.95 -15.44 -12.46
N GLY A 65 -5.88 -15.53 -13.27
CA GLY A 65 -5.99 -16.03 -14.64
C GLY A 65 -6.58 -17.45 -14.73
N ARG A 66 -6.14 -18.36 -13.85
CA ARG A 66 -6.67 -19.74 -13.78
C ARG A 66 -8.10 -19.78 -13.25
N TRP A 67 -8.45 -18.89 -12.33
CA TRP A 67 -9.81 -18.77 -11.82
C TRP A 67 -10.77 -18.33 -12.92
N VAL A 68 -10.44 -17.27 -13.67
CA VAL A 68 -11.25 -16.79 -14.80
C VAL A 68 -11.46 -17.91 -15.84
N GLU A 69 -10.40 -18.63 -16.21
CA GLU A 69 -10.51 -19.78 -17.12
C GLU A 69 -11.47 -20.84 -16.59
N ALA A 70 -11.38 -21.18 -15.29
CA ALA A 70 -12.27 -22.16 -14.68
C ALA A 70 -13.74 -21.71 -14.66
N GLU A 71 -14.01 -20.43 -14.34
CA GLU A 71 -15.36 -19.85 -14.37
C GLU A 71 -15.94 -19.84 -15.80
N GLU A 72 -15.12 -19.51 -16.81
CA GLU A 72 -15.54 -19.59 -18.22
C GLU A 72 -15.93 -21.02 -18.60
N HIS A 73 -15.18 -22.03 -18.18
CA HIS A 73 -15.53 -23.43 -18.41
C HIS A 73 -16.80 -23.85 -17.66
N LEU A 74 -16.97 -23.43 -16.41
CA LEU A 74 -18.18 -23.71 -15.62
C LEU A 74 -19.43 -23.06 -16.20
N SER A 75 -19.30 -21.90 -16.86
CA SER A 75 -20.43 -21.27 -17.56
C SER A 75 -20.94 -22.08 -18.76
N ARG A 76 -20.09 -22.95 -19.33
CA ARG A 76 -20.37 -23.74 -20.53
C ARG A 76 -20.61 -25.22 -20.24
N THR A 77 -20.32 -25.69 -19.03
CA THR A 77 -20.36 -27.12 -18.67
C THR A 77 -21.14 -27.34 -17.38
N PRO A 78 -21.84 -28.49 -17.23
CA PRO A 78 -22.51 -28.81 -15.97
C PRO A 78 -21.53 -28.90 -14.80
N THR A 79 -21.94 -28.43 -13.63
CA THR A 79 -21.16 -28.52 -12.39
C THR A 79 -21.04 -29.96 -11.85
N LEU A 80 -21.95 -30.84 -12.27
CA LEU A 80 -21.95 -32.27 -11.96
C LEU A 80 -21.84 -33.09 -13.25
N ILE A 81 -20.91 -34.03 -13.27
CA ILE A 81 -20.61 -34.90 -14.41
C ILE A 81 -20.95 -36.34 -14.02
N LYS A 82 -21.74 -37.03 -14.86
CA LYS A 82 -21.97 -38.47 -14.72
C LYS A 82 -20.86 -39.24 -15.41
N ALA A 83 -20.15 -40.07 -14.67
CA ALA A 83 -19.18 -41.01 -15.23
C ALA A 83 -19.90 -42.15 -15.97
N PRO A 84 -19.23 -42.85 -16.91
CA PRO A 84 -19.81 -44.01 -17.60
C PRO A 84 -20.27 -45.13 -16.66
N SER A 85 -19.71 -45.22 -15.45
CA SER A 85 -20.11 -46.14 -14.39
C SER A 85 -21.43 -45.78 -13.69
N GLY A 86 -22.02 -44.62 -13.99
CA GLY A 86 -23.22 -44.09 -13.33
C GLY A 86 -22.93 -43.22 -12.09
N TYR A 87 -21.68 -43.14 -11.64
CA TYR A 87 -21.29 -42.29 -10.51
C TYR A 87 -21.35 -40.80 -10.89
N VAL A 88 -21.91 -39.96 -10.00
CA VAL A 88 -21.94 -38.51 -10.17
C VAL A 88 -20.73 -37.90 -9.47
N GLN A 89 -19.89 -37.20 -10.22
CA GLN A 89 -18.74 -36.47 -9.69
C GLN A 89 -18.85 -34.98 -9.96
N GLN A 90 -18.19 -34.17 -9.14
CA GLN A 90 -18.08 -32.74 -9.35
C GLN A 90 -17.20 -32.43 -10.57
N SER A 91 -17.50 -31.35 -11.28
CA SER A 91 -16.65 -30.86 -12.35
C SER A 91 -15.25 -30.50 -11.82
N PRO A 92 -14.16 -30.97 -12.47
CA PRO A 92 -12.79 -30.59 -12.09
C PRO A 92 -12.58 -29.07 -12.08
N TRP A 93 -13.29 -28.34 -12.95
CA TRP A 93 -13.23 -26.89 -13.03
C TRP A 93 -13.73 -26.22 -11.75
N LEU A 94 -14.71 -26.80 -11.07
CA LEU A 94 -15.21 -26.28 -9.81
C LEU A 94 -14.17 -26.43 -8.69
N THR A 95 -13.43 -27.54 -8.69
CA THR A 95 -12.29 -27.74 -7.78
C THR A 95 -11.18 -26.71 -8.04
N VAL A 96 -10.87 -26.45 -9.32
CA VAL A 96 -9.88 -25.42 -9.69
C VAL A 96 -10.33 -24.03 -9.25
N ALA A 97 -11.56 -23.64 -9.56
CA ALA A 97 -12.12 -22.33 -9.22
C ALA A 97 -12.05 -22.07 -7.71
N ASN A 98 -12.58 -23.01 -6.90
CA ASN A 98 -12.52 -22.93 -5.44
C ASN A 98 -11.08 -22.83 -4.94
N LYS A 99 -10.17 -23.62 -5.51
CA LYS A 99 -8.77 -23.61 -5.06
C LYS A 99 -8.08 -22.28 -5.37
N GLN A 100 -8.31 -21.72 -6.56
CA GLN A 100 -7.71 -20.45 -6.93
C GLN A 100 -8.30 -19.30 -6.10
N MET A 101 -9.59 -19.32 -5.79
CA MET A 101 -10.19 -18.35 -4.85
C MET A 101 -9.51 -18.36 -3.48
N GLU A 102 -9.23 -19.54 -2.89
CA GLU A 102 -8.49 -19.64 -1.63
C GLU A 102 -7.08 -19.05 -1.73
N VAL A 103 -6.35 -19.40 -2.79
CA VAL A 103 -4.97 -18.93 -3.02
C VAL A 103 -4.96 -17.41 -3.21
N MET A 104 -5.90 -16.88 -4.00
CA MET A 104 -6.09 -15.46 -4.18
C MET A 104 -6.39 -14.76 -2.86
N GLY A 105 -7.29 -15.28 -2.03
CA GLY A 105 -7.62 -14.68 -0.72
C GLY A 105 -6.41 -14.54 0.21
N ARG A 106 -5.48 -15.50 0.18
CA ARG A 106 -4.22 -15.42 0.94
C ARG A 106 -3.36 -14.25 0.44
N TYR A 107 -3.08 -14.20 -0.86
CA TYR A 107 -2.29 -13.11 -1.43
C TYR A 107 -2.97 -11.73 -1.30
N MET A 108 -4.30 -11.67 -1.41
CA MET A 108 -5.06 -10.42 -1.20
C MET A 108 -4.85 -9.85 0.20
N THR A 109 -4.71 -10.73 1.21
CA THR A 109 -4.47 -10.32 2.58
C THR A 109 -3.05 -9.78 2.76
N GLU A 110 -2.05 -10.46 2.18
CA GLU A 110 -0.64 -10.03 2.25
C GLU A 110 -0.38 -8.74 1.45
N LEU A 111 -1.02 -8.57 0.30
CA LEU A 111 -0.84 -7.41 -0.59
C LEU A 111 -1.71 -6.20 -0.22
N GLY A 112 -2.49 -6.25 0.88
CA GLY A 112 -3.34 -5.11 1.26
C GLY A 112 -4.53 -4.87 0.34
N LEU A 113 -5.03 -5.90 -0.34
CA LEU A 113 -6.17 -5.79 -1.26
C LEU A 113 -7.53 -5.85 -0.56
N THR A 114 -7.57 -6.31 0.69
CA THR A 114 -8.80 -6.37 1.49
C THR A 114 -8.92 -5.14 2.40
N PRO A 115 -10.15 -4.64 2.68
CA PRO A 115 -10.34 -3.51 3.60
C PRO A 115 -9.66 -3.71 4.95
N VAL A 116 -9.79 -4.92 5.53
CA VAL A 116 -9.18 -5.29 6.82
C VAL A 116 -7.64 -5.28 6.73
N ALA A 117 -7.06 -5.73 5.62
CA ALA A 117 -5.61 -5.66 5.44
C ALA A 117 -5.12 -4.22 5.30
N ARG A 118 -5.90 -3.34 4.64
CA ARG A 118 -5.56 -1.91 4.53
C ARG A 118 -5.56 -1.19 5.87
N THR A 119 -6.50 -1.48 6.77
CA THR A 119 -6.49 -0.90 8.12
C THR A 119 -5.19 -1.21 8.89
N ARG A 120 -4.55 -2.35 8.61
CA ARG A 120 -3.24 -2.68 9.21
C ARG A 120 -2.07 -1.94 8.57
N LEU A 121 -2.20 -1.55 7.29
CA LEU A 121 -1.17 -0.87 6.51
C LEU A 121 -1.18 0.65 6.72
N ASP A 122 -2.33 1.21 7.09
CA ASP A 122 -2.53 2.64 7.36
C ASP A 122 -1.61 3.20 8.47
N MET A 123 -0.99 2.34 9.28
CA MET A 123 -0.03 2.75 10.30
C MET A 123 1.38 3.07 9.75
N SER A 124 1.62 2.88 8.45
CA SER A 124 2.95 3.04 7.82
C SER A 124 2.98 4.03 6.66
N MET A 125 1.80 4.52 6.24
CA MET A 125 1.64 5.42 5.11
C MET A 125 1.50 6.87 5.56
N ASP A 126 2.38 7.31 6.45
CA ASP A 126 2.67 8.73 6.56
C ASP A 126 3.30 9.12 5.21
N ALA A 127 2.40 9.53 4.31
CA ALA A 127 2.70 10.42 3.21
C ALA A 127 3.72 11.41 3.73
N GLN A 128 4.77 11.61 2.95
CA GLN A 128 5.79 12.63 3.02
C GLN A 128 5.22 13.99 3.50
N HIS A 129 4.87 14.09 4.77
CA HIS A 129 4.64 15.33 5.45
C HIS A 129 6.04 15.82 5.67
N ASP A 130 6.37 16.94 5.03
CA ASP A 130 7.55 17.67 5.44
C ASP A 130 7.49 17.78 6.96
N PRO A 131 8.51 17.30 7.68
CA PRO A 131 8.48 17.31 9.12
C PRO A 131 8.22 18.75 9.53
N ILE A 132 7.15 18.98 10.31
CA ILE A 132 6.89 20.30 10.89
C ILE A 132 8.13 20.66 11.71
N THR A 133 8.99 21.50 11.13
CA THR A 133 10.32 21.77 11.66
C THR A 133 10.26 22.86 12.73
N ARG A 134 9.21 23.68 12.70
CA ARG A 134 8.96 24.74 13.66
C ARG A 134 7.45 25.02 13.75
N ILE A 135 6.96 25.15 14.97
CA ILE A 135 5.61 25.66 15.27
C ILE A 135 5.81 27.02 15.95
N GLU A 136 5.34 28.10 15.33
CA GLU A 136 5.36 29.44 15.92
C GLU A 136 3.95 29.79 16.41
N LEU A 137 3.80 29.96 17.72
CA LEU A 137 2.54 30.37 18.34
C LEU A 137 2.48 31.90 18.32
N VAL A 138 1.45 32.46 17.70
CA VAL A 138 1.26 33.91 17.58
C VAL A 138 -0.07 34.29 18.21
N ALA A 139 -0.04 35.21 19.17
CA ALA A 139 -1.22 35.84 19.71
C ALA A 139 -1.69 36.91 18.74
N VAL A 140 -2.94 36.79 18.28
CA VAL A 140 -3.61 37.80 17.46
C VAL A 140 -4.57 38.55 18.36
N TYR A 141 -4.41 39.87 18.47
CA TYR A 141 -5.31 40.71 19.25
C TYR A 141 -5.60 42.02 18.51
N THR A 142 -6.67 42.70 18.92
CA THR A 142 -7.01 44.04 18.42
C THR A 142 -6.52 45.06 19.44
N ASP A 143 -5.74 46.04 18.99
CA ASP A 143 -5.25 47.10 19.86
C ASP A 143 -6.34 48.13 20.20
N GLU A 144 -6.00 49.11 21.03
CA GLU A 144 -6.92 50.17 21.45
C GLU A 144 -7.38 51.08 20.30
N ASN A 145 -6.69 51.04 19.15
CA ASN A 145 -7.01 51.79 17.94
C ASN A 145 -7.87 50.98 16.95
N GLY A 146 -8.21 49.73 17.29
CA GLY A 146 -8.97 48.84 16.42
C GLY A 146 -8.11 48.14 15.36
N GLU A 147 -6.78 48.27 15.42
CA GLU A 147 -5.87 47.62 14.48
C GLU A 147 -5.52 46.20 14.95
N ARG A 148 -5.55 45.25 14.01
CA ARG A 148 -5.21 43.85 14.28
C ARG A 148 -3.69 43.72 14.39
N GLN A 149 -3.21 43.31 15.56
CA GLN A 149 -1.80 43.10 15.83
C GLN A 149 -1.50 41.62 16.09
N GLU A 150 -0.37 41.15 15.56
CA GLU A 150 0.13 39.79 15.71
C GLU A 150 1.41 39.84 16.56
N SER A 151 1.48 39.09 17.67
CA SER A 151 2.63 39.04 18.57
C SER A 151 3.04 37.60 18.87
N PRO A 152 4.30 37.19 18.65
CA PRO A 152 4.79 35.86 19.02
C PRO A 152 4.63 35.60 20.53
N ILE A 153 4.18 34.40 20.91
CA ILE A 153 3.92 34.01 22.31
C ILE A 153 5.22 33.64 23.08
N ASP A 154 6.40 33.67 22.43
CA ASP A 154 7.63 33.16 23.03
C ASP A 154 8.23 34.07 24.12
N GLN A 155 7.96 33.71 25.39
CA GLN A 155 8.73 34.16 26.54
C GLN A 155 9.99 33.30 26.72
N GLY A 156 11.07 33.71 26.04
CA GLY A 156 12.43 33.57 26.55
C GLY A 156 13.08 32.19 26.48
N HIS A 157 13.54 31.76 25.31
CA HIS A 157 14.85 31.11 25.16
C HIS A 157 15.46 31.39 23.77
N THR A 158 16.18 32.51 23.65
CA THR A 158 16.92 32.86 22.43
C THR A 158 18.15 31.96 22.24
N ALA A 159 18.01 30.84 21.53
CA ALA A 159 19.15 30.20 20.89
C ALA A 159 19.34 30.82 19.49
N ARG A 160 20.15 31.87 19.42
CA ARG A 160 20.60 32.45 18.14
C ARG A 160 21.43 31.41 17.39
N ARG A 161 20.92 30.90 16.27
CA ARG A 161 21.76 30.29 15.23
C ARG A 161 21.30 30.82 13.87
N ARG A 162 22.17 31.62 13.24
CA ARG A 162 22.05 32.02 11.83
C ARG A 162 22.41 30.81 10.98
N ASP A 163 21.47 30.32 10.20
CA ASP A 163 21.61 30.07 8.77
C ASP A 163 20.41 29.28 8.23
N SER A 164 20.18 29.47 6.93
CA SER A 164 19.38 28.67 5.99
C SER A 164 17.94 29.15 5.74
N ALA A 165 17.71 29.59 4.50
CA ALA A 165 16.48 29.69 3.72
C ALA A 165 15.15 29.85 4.49
N GLU A 166 14.46 30.98 4.26
CA GLU A 166 13.10 31.22 4.75
C GLU A 166 12.16 30.09 4.30
N PRO A 167 11.62 29.29 5.23
CA PRO A 167 10.68 28.23 4.88
C PRO A 167 9.34 28.84 4.45
N GLU A 168 8.65 28.15 3.55
CA GLU A 168 7.30 28.51 3.10
C GLU A 168 6.32 28.45 4.30
N ILE A 169 5.80 29.60 4.72
CA ILE A 169 4.92 29.71 5.89
C ILE A 169 3.50 29.32 5.49
N ARG A 170 3.02 28.17 5.98
CA ARG A 170 1.60 27.80 5.90
C ARG A 170 0.88 28.22 7.18
N ARG A 171 -0.09 29.14 7.06
CA ARG A 171 -0.98 29.53 8.16
C ARG A 171 -2.17 28.58 8.22
N ILE A 172 -2.41 28.00 9.39
CA ILE A 172 -3.55 27.12 9.67
C ILE A 172 -4.32 27.79 10.81
N GLU A 173 -5.56 28.20 10.54
CA GLU A 173 -6.47 28.69 11.58
C GLU A 173 -7.03 27.51 12.36
N LEU A 174 -6.88 27.54 13.69
CA LEU A 174 -7.47 26.54 14.58
C LEU A 174 -8.93 26.93 14.83
N ASP A 175 -9.86 26.01 14.54
CA ASP A 175 -11.29 26.19 14.84
C ASP A 175 -11.49 26.31 16.36
N GLU A 176 -12.21 27.34 16.80
CA GLU A 176 -12.48 27.66 18.21
C GLU A 176 -13.38 26.63 18.92
N ARG A 177 -13.79 25.55 18.24
CA ARG A 177 -14.66 24.49 18.76
C ARG A 177 -13.94 23.28 19.35
N LEU A 178 -12.64 23.37 19.59
CA LEU A 178 -11.85 22.37 20.33
C LEU A 178 -11.88 22.61 21.84
#